data_AF-A0A4Y7Q3D2-F1
#
_entry.id   AF-A0A4Y7Q3D2-F1
#
_cell.length_a   1.000
_cell.length_b   1.000
_cell.length_c   1.000
_cell.angle_alpha   90.00
_cell.angle_beta   90.00
_cell.angle_gamma   90.00
#
_symmetry.space_group_name_H-M   'P 1'
#
loop_
_entity.id
_entity.type
_entity.pdbx_description
1 polymer ?
#
loop_
_entity_poly.entity_id
_entity_poly.type
_entity_poly.pdbx_seq_one_letter_code
_entity_poly.pdbx_strand_id
1 'polypeptide(L)'
;MTDRNLKPHPVAHQDVPSYDVFIAGSGPIGATYARLLVDSGLSVVMVEIGDQDTRIPAAHKKNEIEYQKDIDRFVRVIQGALSTVSIPTSSAVMPTLDPAAWQANDPKKRLVSNGRNPRQETWNNLGAQAVTRGVGGMATHWTCSTPEFLKGLERPKIFVDERSDDQEWKLLYSAARQLVGTSETEFDRSIRHNVVLETLQKSIREKYGDSRIVKPLPLACHRLAEHSPYVQWHGADNIYGDLFTDRDKCNKAGVQRGKFLLLTNTRCTRVVSDRKVQQINIQYAEVKDLLADRYTVAQGDTNFAIFAKVFVIAAGAIATPQILANSGFGGNRTEDPSPAHVIPNLGRYITEQPMAFCQIVLNQAIVDTITDFDGKPTWWIDAVKKHQKESPADPLPIPFQDGEPQVTIPVSEKFPWHTQIHRDAFSYGEAGPRVDSRVVVDLRFFGMQEGVKENRIIFEEDLTDSYGMPQPTFAYVPTKKYAQEANRMMADMTAVANSLGGYLPGSSPQFMEPGLALHLGGSTRVGHRAADSVADFNSRVWNFNNLFVAGNGNIPTPFGGNPTLTSMALAIRSAFYIHRTMGQGFKASVEAQGNDGEQLEPTPSEWVESLFNKDDPNFPDAMHLRPVHRYVA
;
A
#
# COMPACT_ATOMS: atom_id res chain seq x y z
N MET A 1 -30.00 -12.19 8.28
CA MET A 1 -30.02 -10.85 7.69
C MET A 1 -31.21 -10.77 6.75
N THR A 2 -32.14 -9.86 6.98
CA THR A 2 -33.31 -9.62 6.13
C THR A 2 -32.87 -8.89 4.86
N ASP A 3 -33.24 -9.40 3.70
CA ASP A 3 -33.02 -8.75 2.40
C ASP A 3 -33.76 -7.41 2.40
N ARG A 4 -33.01 -6.30 2.35
CA ARG A 4 -33.60 -4.96 2.27
C ARG A 4 -33.92 -4.70 0.81
N ASN A 5 -35.14 -4.23 0.50
CA ASN A 5 -35.49 -3.75 -0.84
C ASN A 5 -34.73 -2.43 -1.11
N LEU A 6 -33.45 -2.54 -1.45
CA LEU A 6 -32.58 -1.41 -1.78
C LEU A 6 -32.83 -0.94 -3.21
N LYS A 7 -32.80 0.37 -3.42
CA LYS A 7 -32.89 0.96 -4.75
C LYS A 7 -31.52 0.89 -5.45
N PRO A 8 -31.48 0.86 -6.79
CA PRO A 8 -30.23 1.09 -7.52
C PRO A 8 -29.61 2.46 -7.17
N HIS A 9 -28.28 2.56 -7.20
CA HIS A 9 -27.60 3.83 -6.93
C HIS A 9 -27.99 4.91 -7.96
N PRO A 10 -28.35 6.14 -7.55
CA PRO A 10 -28.94 7.15 -8.44
C PRO A 10 -28.00 7.67 -9.53
N VAL A 11 -26.68 7.61 -9.27
CA VAL A 11 -25.62 8.05 -10.20
C VAL A 11 -25.07 6.90 -11.04
N ALA A 12 -25.48 5.64 -10.78
CA ALA A 12 -25.14 4.56 -11.70
C ALA A 12 -25.77 4.88 -13.07
N HIS A 13 -25.04 4.62 -14.16
CA HIS A 13 -25.53 4.95 -15.49
C HIS A 13 -26.90 4.30 -15.70
N GLN A 14 -27.94 5.12 -15.96
CA GLN A 14 -29.30 4.62 -16.17
C GLN A 14 -29.37 3.62 -17.34
N ASP A 15 -28.45 3.73 -18.30
CA ASP A 15 -28.30 2.83 -19.45
C ASP A 15 -27.46 1.56 -19.17
N VAL A 16 -26.90 1.42 -17.97
CA VAL A 16 -26.10 0.25 -17.55
C VAL A 16 -26.83 -0.41 -16.37
N PRO A 17 -27.81 -1.30 -16.64
CA PRO A 17 -28.58 -1.94 -15.58
C PRO A 17 -27.73 -2.86 -14.69
N SER A 18 -26.58 -3.33 -15.19
CA SER A 18 -25.57 -4.09 -14.45
C SER A 18 -24.20 -3.83 -15.08
N TYR A 19 -23.18 -3.60 -14.24
CA TYR A 19 -21.79 -3.52 -14.69
C TYR A 19 -21.20 -4.91 -14.88
N ASP A 20 -20.08 -5.01 -15.60
CA ASP A 20 -19.31 -6.26 -15.63
C ASP A 20 -18.56 -6.45 -14.32
N VAL A 21 -17.97 -5.38 -13.78
CA VAL A 21 -17.12 -5.44 -12.59
C VAL A 21 -17.43 -4.31 -11.62
N PHE A 22 -17.64 -4.66 -10.36
CA PHE A 22 -17.66 -3.75 -9.22
C PHE A 22 -16.31 -3.79 -8.50
N ILE A 23 -15.76 -2.63 -8.14
CA ILE A 23 -14.54 -2.50 -7.35
C ILE A 23 -14.79 -1.63 -6.11
N ALA A 24 -14.50 -2.13 -4.91
CA ALA A 24 -14.46 -1.32 -3.69
C ALA A 24 -13.02 -0.90 -3.36
N GLY A 25 -12.75 0.40 -3.37
CA GLY A 25 -11.44 1.00 -3.09
C GLY A 25 -10.71 1.47 -4.35
N SER A 26 -10.22 2.70 -4.31
CA SER A 26 -9.56 3.39 -5.44
C SER A 26 -8.04 3.53 -5.30
N GLY A 27 -7.45 2.78 -4.37
CA GLY A 27 -5.99 2.72 -4.21
C GLY A 27 -5.28 2.12 -5.43
N PRO A 28 -3.93 2.04 -5.40
CA PRO A 28 -3.14 1.58 -6.56
C PRO A 28 -3.53 0.18 -7.05
N ILE A 29 -3.98 -0.68 -6.13
CA ILE A 29 -4.41 -2.04 -6.45
C ILE A 29 -5.77 -2.03 -7.15
N GLY A 30 -6.76 -1.28 -6.65
CA GLY A 30 -8.05 -1.09 -7.32
C GLY A 30 -7.89 -0.42 -8.70
N ALA A 31 -6.98 0.56 -8.80
CA ALA A 31 -6.61 1.20 -10.06
C ALA A 31 -6.02 0.19 -11.08
N THR A 32 -5.23 -0.79 -10.60
CA THR A 32 -4.67 -1.86 -11.46
C THR A 32 -5.80 -2.68 -12.11
N TYR A 33 -6.79 -3.14 -11.33
CA TYR A 33 -7.96 -3.83 -11.89
C TYR A 33 -8.74 -2.93 -12.85
N ALA A 34 -9.02 -1.69 -12.46
CA ALA A 34 -9.78 -0.76 -13.30
C ALA A 34 -9.10 -0.54 -14.65
N ARG A 35 -7.80 -0.23 -14.65
CA ARG A 35 -7.05 0.00 -15.89
C ARG A 35 -7.14 -1.20 -16.82
N LEU A 36 -6.77 -2.39 -16.33
CA LEU A 36 -6.66 -3.58 -17.16
C LEU A 36 -8.01 -4.07 -17.68
N LEU A 37 -9.04 -4.04 -16.83
CA LEU A 37 -10.37 -4.55 -17.20
C LEU A 37 -11.09 -3.58 -18.14
N VAL A 38 -11.00 -2.27 -17.89
CA VAL A 38 -11.61 -1.27 -18.77
C VAL A 38 -10.91 -1.23 -20.13
N ASP A 39 -9.58 -1.28 -20.18
CA ASP A 39 -8.83 -1.35 -21.46
C ASP A 39 -9.12 -2.63 -22.25
N SER A 40 -9.62 -3.67 -21.59
CA SER A 40 -10.10 -4.89 -22.23
C SER A 40 -11.55 -4.84 -22.71
N GLY A 41 -12.22 -3.69 -22.56
CA GLY A 41 -13.60 -3.45 -23.00
C GLY A 41 -14.68 -3.68 -21.94
N LEU A 42 -14.32 -4.04 -20.71
CA LEU A 42 -15.29 -4.32 -19.65
C LEU A 42 -15.82 -3.04 -18.99
N SER A 43 -17.10 -3.04 -18.64
CA SER A 43 -17.71 -1.95 -17.87
C SER A 43 -17.40 -2.10 -16.37
N VAL A 44 -16.80 -1.06 -15.78
CA VAL A 44 -16.34 -1.06 -14.39
C VAL A 44 -16.97 0.09 -13.62
N VAL A 45 -17.56 -0.24 -12.48
CA VAL A 45 -17.96 0.73 -11.45
C VAL A 45 -17.07 0.56 -10.23
N MET A 46 -16.50 1.66 -9.76
CA MET A 46 -15.64 1.71 -8.59
C MET A 46 -16.26 2.63 -7.55
N VAL A 47 -16.19 2.24 -6.28
CA VAL A 47 -16.61 3.07 -5.15
C VAL A 47 -15.42 3.36 -4.23
N GLU A 48 -15.32 4.61 -3.79
CA GLU A 48 -14.34 5.07 -2.82
C GLU A 48 -15.06 5.75 -1.66
N ILE A 49 -14.72 5.36 -0.42
CA ILE A 49 -15.35 5.91 0.77
C ILE A 49 -14.94 7.37 1.01
N GLY A 50 -13.72 7.75 0.61
CA GLY A 50 -13.24 9.13 0.70
C GLY A 50 -13.54 9.98 -0.54
N ASP A 51 -13.15 11.25 -0.46
CA ASP A 51 -13.32 12.21 -1.54
C ASP A 51 -12.08 12.28 -2.45
N GLN A 52 -12.21 12.98 -3.57
CA GLN A 52 -11.08 13.39 -4.39
C GLN A 52 -10.44 14.65 -3.80
N ASP A 53 -9.28 14.49 -3.16
CA ASP A 53 -8.57 15.59 -2.49
C ASP A 53 -7.43 16.21 -3.32
N THR A 54 -7.17 15.69 -4.51
CA THR A 54 -6.22 16.22 -5.48
C THR A 54 -6.90 16.63 -6.77
N ARG A 55 -6.37 17.65 -7.45
CA ARG A 55 -6.93 18.15 -8.71
C ARG A 55 -7.00 17.06 -9.79
N ILE A 56 -5.90 16.32 -9.96
CA ILE A 56 -5.87 15.09 -10.76
C ILE A 56 -6.31 13.97 -9.81
N PRO A 57 -7.34 13.17 -10.14
CA PRO A 57 -7.77 12.08 -9.26
C PRO A 57 -6.60 11.16 -8.93
N ALA A 58 -6.43 10.85 -7.64
CA ALA A 58 -5.43 9.91 -7.12
C ALA A 58 -3.95 10.32 -7.28
N ALA A 59 -3.67 11.60 -7.55
CA ALA A 59 -2.31 12.08 -7.73
C ALA A 59 -1.52 12.13 -6.43
N HIS A 60 -0.21 11.95 -6.54
CA HIS A 60 0.67 12.05 -5.39
C HIS A 60 0.74 13.51 -4.88
N LYS A 61 0.39 13.74 -3.62
CA LYS A 61 0.34 15.10 -3.02
C LYS A 61 1.72 15.76 -2.95
N LYS A 62 2.78 14.97 -2.76
CA LYS A 62 4.20 15.42 -2.78
C LYS A 62 4.63 16.04 -4.13
N ASN A 63 3.84 15.90 -5.18
CA ASN A 63 4.12 16.53 -6.48
C ASN A 63 3.87 18.04 -6.48
N GLU A 64 3.21 18.58 -5.46
CA GLU A 64 3.09 20.03 -5.31
C GLU A 64 4.47 20.66 -5.08
N ILE A 65 4.72 21.79 -5.76
CA ILE A 65 6.01 22.48 -5.73
C ILE A 65 6.42 22.84 -4.29
N GLU A 66 5.46 23.20 -3.43
CA GLU A 66 5.78 23.58 -2.05
C GLU A 66 6.41 22.44 -1.25
N TYR A 67 5.92 21.20 -1.39
CA TYR A 67 6.45 20.05 -0.64
C TYR A 67 7.79 19.57 -1.16
N GLN A 68 8.12 19.84 -2.43
CA GLN A 68 9.46 19.56 -2.95
C GLN A 68 10.48 20.65 -2.60
N LYS A 69 10.01 21.85 -2.23
CA LYS A 69 10.85 22.92 -1.69
C LYS A 69 11.03 22.80 -0.18
N ASP A 70 10.05 22.23 0.51
CA ASP A 70 10.04 21.99 1.95
C ASP A 70 9.43 20.62 2.24
N ILE A 71 10.28 19.59 2.20
CA ILE A 71 9.88 18.20 2.38
C ILE A 71 9.36 17.92 3.79
N ASP A 72 9.85 18.64 4.80
CA ASP A 72 9.43 18.46 6.19
C ASP A 72 7.96 18.87 6.38
N ARG A 73 7.43 19.82 5.61
CA ARG A 73 5.98 20.14 5.63
C ARG A 73 5.12 18.97 5.16
N PHE A 74 5.62 18.08 4.30
CA PHE A 74 4.85 16.93 3.81
C PHE A 74 4.55 15.90 4.92
N VAL A 75 5.33 15.89 6.01
CA VAL A 75 5.06 15.11 7.23
C VAL A 75 3.63 15.38 7.74
N ARG A 76 3.18 16.63 7.69
CA ARG A 76 1.85 17.05 8.17
C ARG A 76 0.73 16.57 7.26
N VAL A 77 0.99 16.47 5.96
CA VAL A 77 0.05 15.89 4.98
C VAL A 77 -0.19 14.42 5.31
N ILE A 78 0.89 13.67 5.60
CA ILE A 78 0.81 12.26 5.98
C ILE A 78 0.06 12.10 7.31
N GLN A 79 0.44 12.86 8.34
CA GLN A 79 -0.24 12.83 9.65
C GLN A 79 -1.75 13.11 9.53
N GLY A 80 -2.15 14.09 8.72
CA GLY A 80 -3.55 14.41 8.48
C GLY A 80 -4.33 13.35 7.69
N ALA A 81 -3.63 12.53 6.89
CA ALA A 81 -4.24 11.48 6.07
C ALA A 81 -4.37 10.12 6.78
N LEU A 82 -3.65 9.90 7.88
CA LEU A 82 -3.62 8.63 8.61
C LEU A 82 -4.65 8.61 9.75
N SER A 83 -5.69 7.80 9.58
CA SER A 83 -6.71 7.52 10.61
C SER A 83 -6.37 6.22 11.34
N THR A 84 -5.98 6.32 12.61
CA THR A 84 -5.63 5.15 13.44
C THR A 84 -6.80 4.17 13.54
N VAL A 85 -6.50 2.88 13.42
CA VAL A 85 -7.51 1.81 13.29
C VAL A 85 -8.16 1.44 14.62
N SER A 86 -7.35 1.21 15.66
CA SER A 86 -7.85 0.71 16.95
C SER A 86 -7.11 1.38 18.11
N ILE A 87 -7.75 2.38 18.72
CA ILE A 87 -7.19 3.14 19.84
C ILE A 87 -7.76 2.59 21.15
N PRO A 88 -6.96 1.99 22.05
CA PRO A 88 -7.49 1.44 23.29
C PRO A 88 -8.03 2.53 24.23
N THR A 89 -8.93 2.16 25.13
CA THR A 89 -9.35 3.04 26.22
C THR A 89 -8.18 3.32 27.17
N SER A 90 -8.09 4.55 27.69
CA SER A 90 -7.07 4.92 28.68
C SER A 90 -7.70 5.24 30.02
N SER A 91 -7.02 4.88 31.11
CA SER A 91 -7.30 5.31 32.48
C SER A 91 -6.59 6.61 32.84
N ALA A 92 -6.26 7.46 31.87
CA ALA A 92 -5.57 8.72 32.11
C ALA A 92 -6.50 9.68 32.87
N VAL A 93 -6.44 9.63 34.19
CA VAL A 93 -6.98 10.66 35.08
C VAL A 93 -5.98 11.81 35.06
N MET A 94 -6.46 13.03 34.83
CA MET A 94 -5.64 14.24 34.91
C MET A 94 -5.86 14.86 36.30
N PRO A 95 -5.03 14.53 37.31
CA PRO A 95 -5.27 14.95 38.70
C PRO A 95 -5.11 16.46 38.90
N THR A 96 -4.56 17.16 37.91
CA THR A 96 -4.33 18.60 37.89
C THR A 96 -5.46 19.38 37.22
N LEU A 97 -6.60 18.75 36.90
CA LEU A 97 -7.79 19.47 36.48
C LEU A 97 -8.30 20.36 37.62
N ASP A 98 -8.97 21.45 37.25
CA ASP A 98 -9.69 22.30 38.20
C ASP A 98 -10.54 21.43 39.14
N PRO A 99 -10.50 21.62 40.48
CA PRO A 99 -11.28 20.82 41.42
C PRO A 99 -12.79 20.85 41.18
N ALA A 100 -13.33 21.87 40.51
CA ALA A 100 -14.73 21.97 40.13
C ALA A 100 -15.06 21.28 38.79
N ALA A 101 -14.06 20.87 38.00
CA ALA A 101 -14.28 20.17 36.74
C ALA A 101 -14.77 18.73 36.98
N TRP A 102 -15.63 18.24 36.08
CA TRP A 102 -16.05 16.84 36.12
C TRP A 102 -14.82 15.92 35.94
N GLN A 103 -14.72 14.89 36.78
CA GLN A 103 -13.70 13.86 36.69
C GLN A 103 -14.35 12.48 36.83
N ALA A 104 -13.76 11.48 36.16
CA ALA A 104 -14.12 10.10 36.41
C ALA A 104 -13.81 9.74 37.87
N ASN A 105 -14.81 9.31 38.62
CA ASN A 105 -14.71 9.04 40.06
C ASN A 105 -14.39 7.56 40.38
N ASP A 106 -14.35 6.69 39.38
CA ASP A 106 -14.03 5.27 39.51
C ASP A 106 -12.76 4.93 38.71
N PRO A 107 -11.61 4.70 39.36
CA PRO A 107 -10.36 4.40 38.67
C PRO A 107 -10.37 3.04 37.96
N LYS A 108 -11.38 2.19 38.21
CA LYS A 108 -11.57 0.91 37.50
C LYS A 108 -12.35 1.07 36.20
N LYS A 109 -13.03 2.20 35.99
CA LYS A 109 -13.75 2.49 34.74
C LYS A 109 -12.85 3.28 33.80
N ARG A 110 -12.60 2.72 32.62
CA ARG A 110 -11.91 3.44 31.55
C ARG A 110 -12.93 4.22 30.72
N LEU A 111 -12.66 5.48 30.43
CA LEU A 111 -13.53 6.30 29.59
C LEU A 111 -13.48 5.80 28.15
N VAL A 112 -14.65 5.52 27.59
CA VAL A 112 -14.84 5.36 26.15
C VAL A 112 -15.12 6.76 25.60
N SER A 113 -14.08 7.42 25.12
CA SER A 113 -14.15 8.77 24.59
C SER A 113 -13.39 8.85 23.26
N ASN A 114 -13.73 9.85 22.44
CA ASN A 114 -12.98 10.21 21.23
C ASN A 114 -12.75 9.04 20.27
N GLY A 115 -13.75 8.17 20.08
CA GLY A 115 -13.66 7.01 19.16
C GLY A 115 -12.75 5.87 19.65
N ARG A 116 -12.39 5.82 20.94
CA ARG A 116 -11.59 4.72 21.50
C ARG A 116 -12.35 3.40 21.50
N ASN A 117 -11.64 2.33 21.16
CA ASN A 117 -12.10 0.95 21.17
C ASN A 117 -11.96 0.34 22.59
N PRO A 118 -13.08 0.05 23.30
CA PRO A 118 -13.04 -0.60 24.62
C PRO A 118 -12.63 -2.07 24.59
N ARG A 119 -12.61 -2.72 23.41
CA ARG A 119 -12.22 -4.12 23.23
C ARG A 119 -10.74 -4.31 22.92
N GLN A 120 -10.04 -3.23 22.60
CA GLN A 120 -8.61 -3.27 22.30
C GLN A 120 -7.80 -3.30 23.58
N GLU A 121 -7.05 -4.39 23.76
CA GLU A 121 -6.01 -4.45 24.78
C GLU A 121 -4.75 -3.71 24.30
N THR A 122 -4.06 -3.03 25.21
CA THR A 122 -2.90 -2.19 24.87
C THR A 122 -1.67 -3.01 24.46
N TRP A 123 -1.52 -4.23 24.99
CA TRP A 123 -0.30 -5.04 24.86
C TRP A 123 -0.25 -5.91 23.60
N ASN A 124 -1.37 -6.13 22.92
CA ASN A 124 -1.48 -6.95 21.70
C ASN A 124 -2.03 -6.16 20.50
N ASN A 125 -1.79 -4.85 20.50
CA ASN A 125 -2.27 -3.93 19.49
C ASN A 125 -1.23 -3.71 18.39
N LEU A 126 -1.71 -3.32 17.21
CA LEU A 126 -0.92 -2.56 16.24
C LEU A 126 -1.28 -1.08 16.39
N GLY A 127 -0.75 -0.45 17.46
CA GLY A 127 -1.21 0.84 17.96
C GLY A 127 -1.08 2.02 17.00
N ALA A 128 -0.14 1.93 16.05
CA ALA A 128 0.05 2.93 15.00
C ALA A 128 -0.53 2.51 13.65
N GLN A 129 -1.17 1.35 13.54
CA GLN A 129 -1.84 0.95 12.31
C GLN A 129 -2.91 1.98 11.95
N ALA A 130 -2.89 2.43 10.71
CA ALA A 130 -3.78 3.47 10.22
C ALA A 130 -4.30 3.16 8.82
N VAL A 131 -5.38 3.83 8.45
CA VAL A 131 -5.96 3.78 7.11
C VAL A 131 -6.07 5.19 6.54
N THR A 132 -6.02 5.30 5.21
CA THR A 132 -6.31 6.54 4.50
C THR A 132 -7.52 6.33 3.60
N ARG A 133 -8.47 7.26 3.71
CA ARG A 133 -9.73 7.25 2.97
C ARG A 133 -9.72 8.44 2.02
N GLY A 134 -9.75 8.18 0.71
CA GLY A 134 -9.58 9.21 -0.31
C GLY A 134 -9.25 8.57 -1.65
N VAL A 135 -9.56 9.27 -2.74
CA VAL A 135 -9.27 8.77 -4.09
C VAL A 135 -7.76 8.55 -4.26
N GLY A 136 -7.35 7.32 -4.57
CA GLY A 136 -5.95 6.91 -4.64
C GLY A 136 -5.37 6.32 -3.35
N GLY A 137 -6.10 6.40 -2.23
CA GLY A 137 -5.71 5.83 -0.94
C GLY A 137 -4.33 6.29 -0.47
N MET A 138 -3.54 5.36 0.09
CA MET A 138 -2.19 5.66 0.58
C MET A 138 -1.19 6.04 -0.52
N ALA A 139 -1.45 5.72 -1.79
CA ALA A 139 -0.55 6.11 -2.88
C ALA A 139 -0.51 7.63 -3.11
N THR A 140 -1.42 8.39 -2.49
CA THR A 140 -1.35 9.86 -2.49
C THR A 140 -0.21 10.42 -1.64
N HIS A 141 0.39 9.62 -0.75
CA HIS A 141 1.42 10.07 0.18
C HIS A 141 2.47 9.02 0.57
N TRP A 142 2.48 7.86 -0.09
CA TRP A 142 3.49 6.82 0.12
C TRP A 142 4.91 7.27 -0.29
N THR A 143 5.91 6.48 0.09
CA THR A 143 7.32 6.76 -0.22
C THR A 143 7.75 6.20 -1.58
N CYS A 144 6.81 5.63 -2.35
CA CYS A 144 7.03 5.06 -3.69
C CYS A 144 8.07 3.92 -3.79
N SER A 145 8.54 3.34 -2.68
CA SER A 145 9.45 2.19 -2.69
C SER A 145 8.77 0.94 -3.25
N THR A 146 9.33 0.36 -4.32
CA THR A 146 8.78 -0.79 -5.06
C THR A 146 9.80 -1.92 -5.25
N PRO A 147 10.34 -2.52 -4.16
CA PRO A 147 11.21 -3.68 -4.28
C PRO A 147 10.43 -4.92 -4.72
N GLU A 148 11.12 -5.81 -5.43
CA GLU A 148 10.63 -7.17 -5.67
C GLU A 148 10.93 -8.05 -4.46
N PHE A 149 10.05 -9.01 -4.16
CA PHE A 149 10.27 -9.96 -3.06
C PHE A 149 11.26 -11.04 -3.44
N LEU A 150 12.16 -11.34 -2.49
CA LEU A 150 13.18 -12.36 -2.64
C LEU A 150 12.54 -13.75 -2.85
N LYS A 151 12.92 -14.42 -3.95
CA LYS A 151 12.54 -15.82 -4.23
C LYS A 151 13.00 -16.73 -3.09
N GLY A 152 12.12 -17.64 -2.67
CA GLY A 152 12.41 -18.64 -1.64
C GLY A 152 12.28 -18.14 -0.19
N LEU A 153 12.17 -16.83 0.03
CA LEU A 153 12.01 -16.25 1.36
C LEU A 153 10.72 -15.43 1.48
N GLU A 154 10.57 -14.39 0.66
CA GLU A 154 9.45 -13.44 0.74
C GLU A 154 8.35 -13.72 -0.28
N ARG A 155 8.75 -14.15 -1.48
CA ARG A 155 7.84 -14.35 -2.61
C ARG A 155 6.87 -15.52 -2.33
N PRO A 156 5.55 -15.30 -2.41
CA PRO A 156 4.57 -16.39 -2.31
C PRO A 156 4.72 -17.37 -3.46
N LYS A 157 4.57 -18.68 -3.18
CA LYS A 157 4.68 -19.73 -4.21
C LYS A 157 3.34 -19.95 -4.91
N ILE A 158 3.17 -19.37 -6.10
CA ILE A 158 1.97 -19.48 -6.96
C ILE A 158 1.89 -20.88 -7.57
N PHE A 159 3.01 -21.41 -8.07
CA PHE A 159 3.07 -22.74 -8.67
C PHE A 159 3.96 -23.69 -7.87
N VAL A 160 3.58 -24.96 -7.82
CA VAL A 160 4.41 -26.00 -7.16
C VAL A 160 5.74 -26.17 -7.90
N ASP A 161 5.71 -26.14 -9.24
CA ASP A 161 6.90 -26.15 -10.09
C ASP A 161 7.66 -24.82 -10.00
N GLU A 162 8.93 -24.89 -9.61
CA GLU A 162 9.75 -23.69 -9.35
C GLU A 162 10.11 -22.89 -10.60
N ARG A 163 10.15 -23.54 -11.77
CA ARG A 163 10.48 -22.86 -13.01
C ARG A 163 9.28 -22.05 -13.49
N SER A 164 8.09 -22.65 -13.51
CA SER A 164 6.84 -21.97 -13.81
C SER A 164 6.55 -20.85 -12.82
N ASP A 165 6.77 -21.07 -11.52
CA ASP A 165 6.62 -20.03 -10.49
C ASP A 165 7.55 -18.83 -10.73
N ASP A 166 8.83 -19.08 -11.00
CA ASP A 166 9.78 -18.00 -11.23
C ASP A 166 9.50 -17.23 -12.54
N GLN A 167 9.05 -17.92 -13.59
CA GLN A 167 8.63 -17.30 -14.84
C GLN A 167 7.39 -16.42 -14.65
N GLU A 168 6.39 -16.90 -13.92
CA GLU A 168 5.17 -16.14 -13.60
C GLU A 168 5.52 -14.86 -12.83
N TRP A 169 6.32 -14.97 -11.76
CA TRP A 169 6.70 -13.79 -10.97
C TRP A 169 7.53 -12.78 -11.75
N LYS A 170 8.46 -13.23 -12.60
CA LYS A 170 9.22 -12.32 -13.49
C LYS A 170 8.30 -11.56 -14.44
N LEU A 171 7.32 -12.26 -15.02
CA LEU A 171 6.33 -11.64 -15.89
C LEU A 171 5.49 -10.60 -15.14
N LEU A 172 4.94 -10.96 -13.98
CA LEU A 172 4.07 -10.10 -13.19
C LEU A 172 4.81 -8.91 -12.57
N TYR A 173 6.05 -9.08 -12.09
CA TYR A 173 6.85 -7.96 -11.58
C TYR A 173 7.26 -7.00 -12.70
N SER A 174 7.67 -7.51 -13.87
CA SER A 174 7.96 -6.66 -15.03
C SER A 174 6.75 -5.80 -15.41
N ALA A 175 5.56 -6.40 -15.44
CA ALA A 175 4.31 -5.71 -15.70
C ALA A 175 3.98 -4.65 -14.63
N ALA A 176 4.07 -5.03 -13.35
CA ALA A 176 3.78 -4.12 -12.24
C ALA A 176 4.76 -2.92 -12.22
N ARG A 177 6.05 -3.16 -12.49
CA ARG A 177 7.07 -2.12 -12.57
C ARG A 177 6.79 -1.13 -13.69
N GLN A 178 6.38 -1.61 -14.86
CA GLN A 178 6.02 -0.75 -15.99
C GLN A 178 4.75 0.06 -15.70
N LEU A 179 3.71 -0.58 -15.16
CA LEU A 179 2.43 0.07 -14.86
C LEU A 179 2.57 1.19 -13.82
N VAL A 180 3.37 0.97 -12.78
CA VAL A 180 3.60 1.97 -11.72
C VAL A 180 4.75 2.94 -12.05
N GLY A 181 5.54 2.68 -13.10
CA GLY A 181 6.71 3.49 -13.47
C GLY A 181 7.86 3.39 -12.48
N THR A 182 8.31 2.18 -12.15
CA THR A 182 9.48 1.97 -11.26
C THR A 182 10.80 2.28 -11.97
N SER A 183 11.66 3.06 -11.33
CA SER A 183 13.00 3.43 -11.77
C SER A 183 14.01 3.27 -10.62
N GLU A 184 15.27 3.01 -10.97
CA GLU A 184 16.40 2.95 -10.03
C GLU A 184 17.45 4.03 -10.33
N THR A 185 17.20 4.93 -11.29
CA THR A 185 18.22 5.87 -11.83
C THR A 185 17.89 7.35 -11.61
N GLU A 186 16.72 7.68 -11.04
CA GLU A 186 16.25 9.08 -10.94
C GLU A 186 17.12 9.96 -10.03
N PHE A 187 17.94 9.34 -9.19
CA PHE A 187 18.83 9.99 -8.22
C PHE A 187 20.32 9.84 -8.57
N ASP A 188 20.67 9.32 -9.75
CA ASP A 188 22.07 9.13 -10.18
C ASP A 188 22.88 10.43 -10.25
N ARG A 189 22.20 11.58 -10.40
CA ARG A 189 22.80 12.93 -10.39
C ARG A 189 22.65 13.67 -9.05
N SER A 190 22.38 12.97 -7.96
CA SER A 190 22.44 13.52 -6.60
C SER A 190 23.82 13.27 -5.97
N ILE A 191 24.42 14.34 -5.46
CA ILE A 191 25.69 14.29 -4.72
C ILE A 191 25.50 13.45 -3.45
N ARG A 192 24.46 13.74 -2.65
CA ARG A 192 24.18 13.03 -1.40
C ARG A 192 23.89 11.55 -1.62
N HIS A 193 23.13 11.21 -2.67
CA HIS A 193 22.85 9.83 -3.05
C HIS A 193 24.13 9.04 -3.30
N ASN A 194 24.98 9.54 -4.18
CA ASN A 194 26.21 8.86 -4.57
C ASN A 194 27.21 8.78 -3.41
N VAL A 195 27.36 9.84 -2.60
CA VAL A 195 28.23 9.79 -1.41
C VAL A 195 27.80 8.68 -0.44
N VAL A 196 26.49 8.59 -0.14
CA VAL A 196 25.96 7.54 0.75
C VAL A 196 26.12 6.16 0.10
N LEU A 197 25.78 6.03 -1.18
CA LEU A 197 25.85 4.78 -1.93
C LEU A 197 27.29 4.23 -1.98
N GLU A 198 28.26 5.05 -2.42
CA GLU A 198 29.67 4.67 -2.55
C GLU A 198 30.27 4.28 -1.18
N THR A 199 29.96 5.07 -0.13
CA THR A 199 30.45 4.80 1.24
C THR A 199 29.93 3.47 1.77
N LEU A 200 28.63 3.18 1.55
CA LEU A 200 28.04 1.91 1.95
C LEU A 200 28.54 0.75 1.11
N GLN A 201 28.67 0.91 -0.22
CA GLN A 201 29.22 -0.12 -1.09
C GLN A 201 30.62 -0.52 -0.65
N LYS A 202 31.48 0.46 -0.33
CA LYS A 202 32.82 0.20 0.18
C LYS A 202 32.79 -0.53 1.53
N SER A 203 32.13 0.03 2.54
CA SER A 203 32.14 -0.53 3.90
C SER A 203 31.46 -1.90 4.00
N ILE A 204 30.36 -2.12 3.28
CA ILE A 204 29.66 -3.41 3.22
C ILE A 204 30.50 -4.45 2.47
N ARG A 205 31.13 -4.09 1.35
CA ARG A 205 31.99 -5.01 0.60
C ARG A 205 33.25 -5.40 1.39
N GLU A 206 33.87 -4.45 2.10
CA GLU A 206 35.01 -4.73 2.98
C GLU A 206 34.63 -5.74 4.09
N LYS A 207 33.42 -5.64 4.63
CA LYS A 207 32.97 -6.49 5.74
C LYS A 207 32.36 -7.82 5.30
N TYR A 208 31.67 -7.87 4.18
CA TYR A 208 30.82 -9.00 3.78
C TYR A 208 31.14 -9.53 2.37
N GLY A 209 32.10 -8.93 1.65
CA GLY A 209 32.36 -9.26 0.25
C GLY A 209 31.11 -9.07 -0.62
N ASP A 210 30.96 -9.93 -1.64
CA ASP A 210 29.83 -9.87 -2.58
C ASP A 210 28.55 -10.53 -2.01
N SER A 211 28.59 -11.03 -0.77
CA SER A 211 27.43 -11.67 -0.13
C SER A 211 26.34 -10.69 0.32
N ARG A 212 26.62 -9.38 0.28
CA ARG A 212 25.68 -8.32 0.64
C ARG A 212 25.89 -7.12 -0.28
N ILE A 213 24.85 -6.77 -1.04
CA ILE A 213 24.92 -5.74 -2.06
C ILE A 213 24.23 -4.45 -1.59
N VAL A 214 24.78 -3.31 -2.00
CA VAL A 214 24.16 -1.99 -1.80
C VAL A 214 23.84 -1.41 -3.18
N LYS A 215 22.61 -0.98 -3.38
CA LYS A 215 22.13 -0.47 -4.68
C LYS A 215 21.14 0.70 -4.50
N PRO A 216 20.81 1.44 -5.57
CA PRO A 216 19.72 2.40 -5.54
C PRO A 216 18.39 1.74 -5.14
N LEU A 217 17.57 2.46 -4.38
CA LEU A 217 16.23 2.03 -4.02
C LEU A 217 15.31 2.09 -5.25
N PRO A 218 14.61 1.00 -5.62
CA PRO A 218 13.61 1.06 -6.69
C PRO A 218 12.43 1.92 -6.26
N LEU A 219 12.15 2.97 -7.03
CA LEU A 219 11.14 3.98 -6.74
C LEU A 219 10.17 4.14 -7.91
N ALA A 220 8.87 4.24 -7.61
CA ALA A 220 7.85 4.66 -8.54
C ALA A 220 7.83 6.19 -8.71
N CYS A 221 8.75 6.71 -9.52
CA CYS A 221 8.87 8.13 -9.83
C CYS A 221 9.69 8.39 -11.09
N HIS A 222 9.54 9.58 -11.67
CA HIS A 222 10.44 10.11 -12.70
C HIS A 222 10.81 11.57 -12.47
N ARG A 223 12.04 11.96 -12.81
CA ARG A 223 12.43 13.37 -12.83
C ARG A 223 11.74 14.08 -13.99
N LEU A 224 11.24 15.30 -13.76
CA LEU A 224 10.50 16.05 -14.79
C LEU A 224 11.34 16.45 -16.00
N ALA A 225 12.67 16.55 -15.86
CA ALA A 225 13.64 16.79 -16.94
C ALA A 225 15.06 16.44 -16.48
N GLU A 226 16.00 16.27 -17.42
CA GLU A 226 17.39 15.82 -17.18
C GLU A 226 18.21 16.65 -16.16
N HIS A 227 17.75 17.84 -15.78
CA HIS A 227 18.36 18.69 -14.75
C HIS A 227 17.34 19.33 -13.80
N SER A 228 16.08 18.90 -13.86
CA SER A 228 15.04 19.44 -12.99
C SER A 228 15.32 19.05 -11.54
N PRO A 229 15.26 19.96 -10.55
CA PRO A 229 15.31 19.57 -9.14
C PRO A 229 14.04 18.83 -8.69
N TYR A 230 12.98 18.86 -9.51
CA TYR A 230 11.69 18.26 -9.19
C TYR A 230 11.53 16.83 -9.73
N VAL A 231 10.91 16.00 -8.90
CA VAL A 231 10.52 14.63 -9.17
C VAL A 231 9.00 14.54 -9.22
N GLN A 232 8.48 13.80 -10.19
CA GLN A 232 7.09 13.36 -10.21
C GLN A 232 7.02 11.99 -9.51
N TRP A 233 6.50 11.99 -8.29
CA TRP A 233 6.17 10.79 -7.54
C TRP A 233 4.89 10.19 -8.09
N HIS A 234 4.88 8.88 -8.34
CA HIS A 234 3.71 8.23 -8.92
C HIS A 234 2.71 7.85 -7.83
N GLY A 235 1.47 8.29 -7.98
CA GLY A 235 0.33 7.81 -7.21
C GLY A 235 -0.44 6.74 -7.98
N ALA A 236 -1.67 6.47 -7.54
CA ALA A 236 -2.56 5.63 -8.34
C ALA A 236 -3.02 6.33 -9.64
N ASP A 237 -2.88 7.66 -9.73
CA ASP A 237 -3.07 8.42 -10.97
C ASP A 237 -2.22 7.93 -12.14
N ASN A 238 -1.00 7.47 -11.86
CA ASN A 238 -0.09 6.92 -12.88
C ASN A 238 -0.60 5.58 -13.42
N ILE A 239 -1.20 4.77 -12.55
CA ILE A 239 -1.79 3.47 -12.89
C ILE A 239 -3.10 3.65 -13.68
N TYR A 240 -3.95 4.59 -13.25
CA TYR A 240 -5.14 4.97 -14.03
C TYR A 240 -4.74 5.53 -15.41
N GLY A 241 -3.65 6.29 -15.47
CA GLY A 241 -3.22 6.98 -16.68
C GLY A 241 -4.34 7.86 -17.24
N ASP A 242 -4.67 7.64 -18.50
CA ASP A 242 -5.69 8.40 -19.23
C ASP A 242 -7.14 7.90 -19.05
N LEU A 243 -7.41 6.98 -18.11
CA LEU A 243 -8.74 6.39 -17.93
C LEU A 243 -9.86 7.43 -17.70
N PHE A 244 -9.53 8.57 -17.10
CA PHE A 244 -10.49 9.65 -16.84
C PHE A 244 -10.64 10.64 -18.00
N THR A 245 -9.65 10.71 -18.91
CA THR A 245 -9.53 11.76 -19.93
C THR A 245 -9.80 11.26 -21.33
N ASP A 246 -9.54 9.98 -21.63
CA ASP A 246 -9.77 9.37 -22.93
C ASP A 246 -10.71 8.17 -22.80
N ARG A 247 -12.01 8.41 -22.99
CA ARG A 247 -13.06 7.39 -22.79
C ARG A 247 -13.30 6.54 -24.03
N ASP A 248 -12.98 7.09 -25.20
CA ASP A 248 -13.30 6.49 -26.50
C ASP A 248 -12.07 5.82 -27.15
N LYS A 249 -11.04 5.56 -26.36
CA LYS A 249 -9.80 4.91 -26.79
C LYS A 249 -10.02 3.48 -27.30
N CYS A 250 -9.28 3.07 -28.32
CA CYS A 250 -9.17 1.69 -28.77
C CYS A 250 -7.75 1.16 -28.54
N ASN A 251 -7.64 -0.11 -28.15
CA ASN A 251 -6.34 -0.80 -28.13
C ASN A 251 -5.88 -1.18 -29.54
N LYS A 252 -4.65 -1.68 -29.69
CA LYS A 252 -4.07 -2.07 -30.99
C LYS A 252 -4.84 -3.19 -31.68
N ALA A 253 -5.57 -4.02 -30.92
CA ALA A 253 -6.44 -5.08 -31.44
C ALA A 253 -7.84 -4.56 -31.88
N GLY A 254 -8.10 -3.26 -31.79
CA GLY A 254 -9.38 -2.65 -32.17
C GLY A 254 -10.50 -2.81 -31.14
N VAL A 255 -10.19 -3.27 -29.93
CA VAL A 255 -11.16 -3.35 -28.83
C VAL A 255 -11.37 -1.96 -28.27
N GLN A 256 -12.62 -1.50 -28.31
CA GLN A 256 -13.06 -0.26 -27.69
C GLN A 256 -12.95 -0.36 -26.17
N ARG A 257 -12.39 0.68 -25.54
CA ARG A 257 -12.32 0.82 -24.09
C ARG A 257 -13.72 0.76 -23.46
N GLY A 258 -13.81 0.04 -22.34
CA GLY A 258 -15.06 -0.11 -21.60
C GLY A 258 -15.47 1.15 -20.84
N LYS A 259 -16.68 1.14 -20.28
CA LYS A 259 -17.18 2.25 -19.46
C LYS A 259 -16.52 2.21 -18.07
N PHE A 260 -16.04 3.36 -17.59
CA PHE A 260 -15.51 3.50 -16.23
C PHE A 260 -16.26 4.58 -15.45
N LEU A 261 -16.70 4.24 -14.24
CA LEU A 261 -17.32 5.18 -13.29
C LEU A 261 -16.67 5.03 -11.92
N LEU A 262 -16.21 6.14 -11.35
CA LEU A 262 -15.73 6.22 -9.97
C LEU A 262 -16.73 7.05 -9.15
N LEU A 263 -17.31 6.45 -8.12
CA LEU A 263 -18.19 7.10 -7.15
C LEU A 263 -17.40 7.40 -5.87
N THR A 264 -17.12 8.68 -5.61
CA THR A 264 -16.47 9.12 -4.37
C THR A 264 -17.47 9.27 -3.23
N ASN A 265 -16.99 9.39 -1.99
CA ASN A 265 -17.83 9.50 -0.80
C ASN A 265 -18.91 8.39 -0.72
N THR A 266 -18.60 7.22 -1.27
CA THR A 266 -19.52 6.09 -1.42
C THR A 266 -18.93 4.89 -0.70
N ARG A 267 -19.46 4.59 0.48
CA ARG A 267 -18.98 3.48 1.30
C ARG A 267 -19.53 2.16 0.77
N CYS A 268 -18.67 1.21 0.42
CA CYS A 268 -19.09 -0.19 0.30
C CYS A 268 -19.35 -0.74 1.71
N THR A 269 -20.62 -1.03 2.03
CA THR A 269 -21.02 -1.48 3.36
C THR A 269 -20.88 -3.00 3.48
N ARG A 270 -21.33 -3.74 2.48
CA ARG A 270 -21.24 -5.21 2.41
C ARG A 270 -21.50 -5.69 0.99
N VAL A 271 -21.17 -6.95 0.72
CA VAL A 271 -21.63 -7.68 -0.47
C VAL A 271 -22.72 -8.66 -0.07
N VAL A 272 -23.71 -8.85 -0.94
CA VAL A 272 -24.88 -9.69 -0.65
C VAL A 272 -24.88 -10.91 -1.55
N SER A 273 -24.98 -12.09 -0.93
CA SER A 273 -24.93 -13.38 -1.61
C SER A 273 -26.27 -14.11 -1.69
N ASP A 274 -26.44 -14.98 -2.68
CA ASP A 274 -27.52 -15.96 -2.71
C ASP A 274 -27.20 -17.14 -1.76
N ARG A 275 -27.64 -17.09 -0.49
CA ARG A 275 -27.28 -18.12 0.52
C ARG A 275 -27.83 -19.55 0.26
N LYS A 276 -28.15 -19.93 -0.99
CA LYS A 276 -28.89 -21.17 -1.33
C LYS A 276 -28.09 -22.29 -1.98
N VAL A 277 -26.77 -22.19 -2.16
CA VAL A 277 -26.03 -23.22 -2.93
C VAL A 277 -24.61 -23.50 -2.39
N GLN A 278 -24.08 -24.69 -2.72
CA GLN A 278 -22.71 -25.14 -2.43
C GLN A 278 -21.62 -24.22 -3.01
N GLN A 279 -22.00 -23.36 -3.97
CA GLN A 279 -21.16 -22.34 -4.60
C GLN A 279 -21.92 -21.00 -4.52
N ILE A 280 -21.26 -19.95 -4.04
CA ILE A 280 -21.91 -18.71 -3.66
C ILE A 280 -21.69 -17.65 -4.74
N ASN A 281 -22.76 -16.99 -5.16
CA ASN A 281 -22.69 -15.83 -6.04
C ASN A 281 -23.04 -14.55 -5.26
N ILE A 282 -22.19 -13.55 -5.37
CA ILE A 282 -22.56 -12.20 -4.99
C ILE A 282 -23.55 -11.66 -6.03
N GLN A 283 -24.67 -11.15 -5.54
CA GLN A 283 -25.75 -10.58 -6.35
C GLN A 283 -25.55 -9.07 -6.54
N TYR A 284 -25.19 -8.37 -5.48
CA TYR A 284 -24.97 -6.93 -5.49
C TYR A 284 -24.06 -6.49 -4.33
N ALA A 285 -23.47 -5.32 -4.47
CA ALA A 285 -22.82 -4.60 -3.38
C ALA A 285 -23.82 -3.61 -2.78
N GLU A 286 -23.99 -3.64 -1.46
CA GLU A 286 -24.70 -2.59 -0.74
C GLU A 286 -23.73 -1.45 -0.45
N VAL A 287 -24.05 -0.27 -0.96
CA VAL A 287 -23.24 0.94 -0.81
C VAL A 287 -24.04 2.04 -0.12
N LYS A 288 -23.37 2.95 0.57
CA LYS A 288 -23.97 4.11 1.21
C LYS A 288 -23.38 5.39 0.63
N ASP A 289 -24.23 6.28 0.13
CA ASP A 289 -23.83 7.63 -0.30
C ASP A 289 -23.68 8.53 0.94
N LEU A 290 -22.44 8.87 1.27
CA LEU A 290 -22.12 9.67 2.46
C LEU A 290 -22.39 11.16 2.27
N LEU A 291 -22.41 11.66 1.03
CA LEU A 291 -22.77 13.05 0.74
C LEU A 291 -24.27 13.24 0.90
N ALA A 292 -25.08 12.32 0.39
CA ALA A 292 -26.52 12.33 0.60
C ALA A 292 -26.85 12.25 2.10
N ASP A 293 -26.21 11.33 2.82
CA ASP A 293 -26.39 11.12 4.28
C ASP A 293 -26.14 12.39 5.11
N ARG A 294 -25.25 13.29 4.63
CA ARG A 294 -24.96 14.57 5.29
C ARG A 294 -26.17 15.51 5.33
N TYR A 295 -27.04 15.44 4.34
CA TYR A 295 -28.20 16.32 4.20
C TYR A 295 -29.50 15.70 4.74
N THR A 296 -29.54 14.40 4.99
CA THR A 296 -30.79 13.65 5.22
C THR A 296 -30.85 12.93 6.57
N VAL A 297 -30.99 13.67 7.67
CA VAL A 297 -31.49 13.07 8.93
C VAL A 297 -33.00 12.74 8.83
N ALA A 298 -33.71 13.24 7.80
CA ALA A 298 -35.17 13.17 7.70
C ALA A 298 -35.74 12.66 6.34
N GLN A 299 -34.92 12.28 5.35
CA GLN A 299 -35.42 11.90 4.01
C GLN A 299 -34.78 10.62 3.45
N GLY A 300 -35.30 9.47 3.86
CA GLY A 300 -35.13 8.19 3.16
C GLY A 300 -33.82 7.43 3.40
N ASP A 301 -33.78 6.20 2.89
CA ASP A 301 -32.62 5.31 2.95
C ASP A 301 -31.56 5.77 1.92
N THR A 302 -30.34 6.04 2.40
CA THR A 302 -29.16 6.42 1.60
C THR A 302 -28.29 5.21 1.23
N ASN A 303 -28.76 4.01 1.55
CA ASN A 303 -28.17 2.76 1.08
C ASN A 303 -28.75 2.39 -0.29
N PHE A 304 -27.88 1.91 -1.17
CA PHE A 304 -28.21 1.53 -2.54
C PHE A 304 -27.56 0.19 -2.89
N ALA A 305 -28.14 -0.49 -3.88
CA ALA A 305 -27.55 -1.67 -4.49
C ALA A 305 -26.80 -1.28 -5.78
N ILE A 306 -25.60 -1.83 -5.95
CA ILE A 306 -24.88 -1.82 -7.23
C ILE A 306 -24.75 -3.26 -7.71
N PHE A 307 -25.32 -3.54 -8.87
CA PHE A 307 -25.29 -4.85 -9.53
C PHE A 307 -24.09 -4.95 -10.46
N ALA A 308 -23.38 -6.07 -10.36
CA ALA A 308 -22.27 -6.41 -11.24
C ALA A 308 -22.16 -7.93 -11.41
N LYS A 309 -21.47 -8.37 -12.47
CA LYS A 309 -21.17 -9.80 -12.66
C LYS A 309 -20.03 -10.26 -11.76
N VAL A 310 -19.04 -9.39 -11.51
CA VAL A 310 -17.85 -9.66 -10.69
C VAL A 310 -17.66 -8.59 -9.62
N PHE A 311 -17.18 -8.98 -8.44
CA PHE A 311 -16.94 -8.10 -7.30
C PHE A 311 -15.49 -8.22 -6.82
N VAL A 312 -14.75 -7.12 -6.89
CA VAL A 312 -13.37 -7.02 -6.40
C VAL A 312 -13.36 -6.12 -5.17
N ILE A 313 -12.95 -6.63 -4.02
CA ILE A 313 -12.79 -5.86 -2.80
C ILE A 313 -11.31 -5.51 -2.62
N ALA A 314 -10.96 -4.27 -2.92
CA ALA A 314 -9.60 -3.72 -2.94
C ALA A 314 -9.45 -2.53 -1.97
N ALA A 315 -10.07 -2.62 -0.79
CA ALA A 315 -10.17 -1.54 0.19
C ALA A 315 -9.00 -1.50 1.20
N GLY A 316 -7.87 -2.14 0.87
CA GLY A 316 -6.70 -2.26 1.75
C GLY A 316 -6.81 -3.39 2.78
N ALA A 317 -5.73 -3.65 3.52
CA ALA A 317 -5.61 -4.83 4.39
C ALA A 317 -6.51 -4.80 5.64
N ILE A 318 -7.10 -3.65 5.99
CA ILE A 318 -8.06 -3.52 7.09
C ILE A 318 -9.50 -3.56 6.58
N ALA A 319 -9.85 -2.68 5.63
CA ALA A 319 -11.24 -2.52 5.24
C ALA A 319 -11.73 -3.64 4.29
N THR A 320 -10.84 -4.31 3.55
CA THR A 320 -11.23 -5.49 2.75
C THR A 320 -11.83 -6.59 3.63
N PRO A 321 -11.14 -7.10 4.66
CA PRO A 321 -11.75 -8.07 5.57
C PRO A 321 -12.88 -7.48 6.40
N GLN A 322 -12.90 -6.16 6.69
CA GLN A 322 -14.03 -5.49 7.38
C GLN A 322 -15.33 -5.58 6.56
N ILE A 323 -15.28 -5.33 5.25
CA ILE A 323 -16.44 -5.44 4.35
C ILE A 323 -16.93 -6.89 4.29
N LEU A 324 -16.01 -7.86 4.19
CA LEU A 324 -16.36 -9.28 4.16
C LEU A 324 -16.95 -9.77 5.50
N ALA A 325 -16.41 -9.30 6.63
CA ALA A 325 -16.95 -9.58 7.95
C ALA A 325 -18.36 -9.00 8.11
N ASN A 326 -18.58 -7.75 7.67
CA ASN A 326 -19.89 -7.11 7.67
C ASN A 326 -20.89 -7.77 6.68
N SER A 327 -20.39 -8.56 5.73
CA SER A 327 -21.21 -9.41 4.84
C SER A 327 -21.65 -10.73 5.49
N GLY A 328 -21.15 -11.01 6.71
CA GLY A 328 -21.45 -12.20 7.48
C GLY A 328 -20.64 -13.42 7.05
N PHE A 329 -19.43 -13.23 6.52
CA PHE A 329 -18.58 -14.33 6.04
C PHE A 329 -17.56 -14.85 7.07
N GLY A 330 -17.36 -14.15 8.19
CA GLY A 330 -16.44 -14.55 9.26
C GLY A 330 -15.73 -13.36 9.89
N GLY A 331 -14.63 -13.62 10.64
CA GLY A 331 -13.77 -12.57 11.20
C GLY A 331 -14.31 -11.85 12.44
N ASN A 332 -15.47 -12.25 12.95
CA ASN A 332 -16.05 -11.74 14.19
C ASN A 332 -15.40 -12.36 15.44
N ARG A 333 -15.77 -11.83 16.61
CA ARG A 333 -15.24 -12.28 17.91
C ARG A 333 -15.77 -13.66 18.33
N THR A 334 -17.02 -13.96 17.99
CA THR A 334 -17.69 -15.22 18.31
C THR A 334 -17.15 -16.34 17.42
N GLU A 335 -16.09 -17.01 17.88
CA GLU A 335 -15.56 -18.23 17.26
C GLU A 335 -16.46 -19.44 17.53
N ASP A 336 -17.76 -19.38 17.23
CA ASP A 336 -18.51 -20.63 17.19
C ASP A 336 -18.06 -21.36 15.91
N PRO A 337 -17.46 -22.57 15.98
CA PRO A 337 -17.17 -23.42 14.83
C PRO A 337 -18.46 -23.99 14.22
N SER A 338 -19.49 -23.16 14.12
CA SER A 338 -20.69 -23.42 13.38
C SER A 338 -20.32 -23.55 11.89
N PRO A 339 -20.91 -24.50 11.15
CA PRO A 339 -20.88 -24.56 9.68
C PRO A 339 -21.33 -23.27 8.96
N ALA A 340 -21.72 -22.22 9.69
CA ALA A 340 -22.15 -20.92 9.19
C ALA A 340 -21.01 -19.97 8.76
N HIS A 341 -19.74 -20.22 9.11
CA HIS A 341 -18.62 -19.38 8.67
C HIS A 341 -18.14 -19.75 7.27
N VAL A 342 -18.42 -18.88 6.31
CA VAL A 342 -18.10 -19.07 4.88
C VAL A 342 -16.59 -18.94 4.63
N ILE A 343 -15.89 -18.07 5.37
CA ILE A 343 -14.45 -17.79 5.24
C ILE A 343 -13.77 -17.89 6.62
N PRO A 344 -13.37 -19.09 7.09
CA PRO A 344 -12.90 -19.31 8.46
C PRO A 344 -11.56 -18.62 8.79
N ASN A 345 -10.75 -18.33 7.77
CA ASN A 345 -9.43 -17.71 7.91
C ASN A 345 -9.45 -16.18 7.71
N LEU A 346 -10.63 -15.57 7.56
CA LEU A 346 -10.77 -14.13 7.39
C LEU A 346 -10.16 -13.36 8.56
N GLY A 347 -9.24 -12.44 8.27
CA GLY A 347 -8.56 -11.63 9.28
C GLY A 347 -7.53 -12.39 10.12
N ARG A 348 -7.25 -13.67 9.86
CA ARG A 348 -6.22 -14.46 10.59
C ARG A 348 -4.89 -14.48 9.86
N TYR A 349 -3.83 -14.91 10.55
CA TYR A 349 -2.47 -14.98 10.02
C TYR A 349 -1.92 -13.63 9.58
N ILE A 350 -2.37 -12.55 10.22
CA ILE A 350 -1.87 -11.22 9.87
C ILE A 350 -0.40 -11.08 10.19
N THR A 351 0.30 -10.36 9.32
CA THR A 351 1.72 -10.04 9.46
C THR A 351 1.87 -8.52 9.46
N GLU A 352 2.75 -8.00 10.30
CA GLU A 352 3.16 -6.60 10.26
C GLU A 352 4.66 -6.53 10.56
N GLN A 353 5.35 -5.60 9.92
CA GLN A 353 6.80 -5.52 9.97
C GLN A 353 7.24 -4.75 11.24
N PRO A 354 8.08 -5.35 12.10
CA PRO A 354 8.84 -4.56 13.06
C PRO A 354 9.71 -3.56 12.29
N MET A 355 9.66 -2.28 12.65
CA MET A 355 10.45 -1.24 12.01
C MET A 355 11.44 -0.63 12.99
N ALA A 356 12.71 -0.61 12.63
CA ALA A 356 13.74 0.15 13.33
C ALA A 356 14.03 1.45 12.56
N PHE A 357 14.28 2.53 13.31
CA PHE A 357 14.55 3.85 12.77
C PHE A 357 15.67 4.55 13.53
N CYS A 358 16.50 5.30 12.79
CA CYS A 358 17.33 6.39 13.32
C CYS A 358 17.61 7.41 12.23
N GLN A 359 18.14 8.56 12.64
CA GLN A 359 18.79 9.51 11.75
C GLN A 359 20.25 9.68 12.15
N ILE A 360 21.11 9.88 11.15
CA ILE A 360 22.50 10.26 11.36
C ILE A 360 22.79 11.63 10.77
N VAL A 361 23.84 12.25 11.28
CA VAL A 361 24.55 13.36 10.63
C VAL A 361 25.83 12.79 10.03
N LEU A 362 26.05 13.01 8.74
CA LEU A 362 27.22 12.49 8.02
C LEU A 362 28.53 12.90 8.71
N ASN A 363 29.47 11.96 8.78
CA ASN A 363 30.81 12.24 9.29
C ASN A 363 31.53 13.28 8.42
N GLN A 364 32.31 14.17 9.05
CA GLN A 364 33.07 15.20 8.33
C GLN A 364 33.95 14.60 7.23
N ALA A 365 34.63 13.48 7.51
CA ALA A 365 35.48 12.80 6.53
C ALA A 365 34.74 12.36 5.26
N ILE A 366 33.44 12.07 5.35
CA ILE A 366 32.59 11.75 4.19
C ILE A 366 32.22 13.03 3.44
N VAL A 367 31.87 14.10 4.16
CA VAL A 367 31.56 15.42 3.56
C VAL A 367 32.79 15.98 2.82
N ASP A 368 33.99 15.79 3.37
CA ASP A 368 35.25 16.25 2.76
C ASP A 368 35.53 15.56 1.41
N THR A 369 35.01 14.35 1.17
CA THR A 369 35.15 13.67 -0.14
C THR A 369 34.40 14.35 -1.28
N ILE A 370 33.46 15.25 -0.98
CA ILE A 370 32.64 15.92 -1.99
C ILE A 370 33.47 16.91 -2.82
N THR A 371 34.48 17.52 -2.19
CA THR A 371 35.42 18.47 -2.83
C THR A 371 36.71 17.81 -3.30
N ASP A 372 36.91 16.52 -3.00
CA ASP A 372 37.92 15.70 -3.66
C ASP A 372 37.42 15.31 -5.05
N PHE A 373 37.86 16.06 -6.06
CA PHE A 373 37.38 15.93 -7.43
C PHE A 373 38.03 14.77 -8.20
N ASP A 374 38.98 14.04 -7.62
CA ASP A 374 39.59 12.90 -8.29
C ASP A 374 38.55 11.81 -8.59
N GLY A 375 38.47 11.38 -9.85
CA GLY A 375 37.48 10.41 -10.32
C GLY A 375 36.01 10.89 -10.32
N LYS A 376 35.70 12.13 -9.93
CA LYS A 376 34.31 12.64 -9.92
C LYS A 376 33.88 13.14 -11.32
N PRO A 377 32.61 12.95 -11.71
CA PRO A 377 32.13 13.34 -13.03
C PRO A 377 32.00 14.87 -13.16
N THR A 378 32.07 15.40 -14.39
CA THR A 378 32.02 16.85 -14.66
C THR A 378 30.80 17.53 -14.05
N TRP A 379 29.62 16.92 -14.13
CA TRP A 379 28.38 17.49 -13.58
C TRP A 379 28.45 17.73 -12.06
N TRP A 380 29.17 16.86 -11.34
CA TRP A 380 29.38 16.97 -9.90
C TRP A 380 30.28 18.16 -9.58
N ILE A 381 31.44 18.20 -10.25
CA ILE A 381 32.45 19.24 -10.08
C ILE A 381 31.83 20.61 -10.37
N ASP A 382 31.07 20.72 -11.44
CA ASP A 382 30.40 21.95 -11.84
C ASP A 382 29.34 22.37 -10.82
N ALA A 383 28.54 21.44 -10.30
CA ALA A 383 27.52 21.72 -9.29
C ALA A 383 28.13 22.23 -7.97
N VAL A 384 29.19 21.57 -7.47
CA VAL A 384 29.90 21.97 -6.25
C VAL A 384 30.56 23.33 -6.42
N LYS A 385 31.31 23.54 -7.51
CA LYS A 385 31.98 24.82 -7.78
C LYS A 385 30.98 25.96 -7.97
N LYS A 386 29.87 25.70 -8.64
CA LYS A 386 28.79 26.67 -8.80
C LYS A 386 28.21 27.07 -7.44
N HIS A 387 27.88 26.10 -6.59
CA HIS A 387 27.36 26.36 -5.26
C HIS A 387 28.32 27.18 -4.39
N GLN A 388 29.60 26.79 -4.33
CA GLN A 388 30.63 27.52 -3.57
C GLN A 388 30.81 28.97 -4.08
N LYS A 389 30.70 29.18 -5.40
CA LYS A 389 30.79 30.51 -6.01
C LYS A 389 29.55 31.37 -5.70
N GLU A 390 28.35 30.79 -5.78
CA GLU A 390 27.08 31.50 -5.58
C GLU A 390 26.73 31.69 -4.10
N SER A 391 27.30 30.87 -3.21
CA SER A 391 27.02 30.86 -1.77
C SER A 391 28.31 30.74 -0.95
N PRO A 392 29.26 31.70 -1.04
CA PRO A 392 30.56 31.60 -0.38
C PRO A 392 30.51 31.66 1.15
N ALA A 393 29.37 32.04 1.73
CA ALA A 393 29.14 32.03 3.17
C ALA A 393 28.65 30.67 3.69
N ASP A 394 28.23 29.77 2.79
CA ASP A 394 27.77 28.43 3.15
C ASP A 394 28.97 27.50 3.33
N PRO A 395 29.17 26.88 4.51
CA PRO A 395 30.30 25.99 4.73
C PRO A 395 30.13 24.61 4.06
N LEU A 396 28.93 24.24 3.61
CA LEU A 396 28.70 22.94 2.98
C LEU A 396 28.96 23.00 1.47
N PRO A 397 29.64 21.99 0.87
CA PRO A 397 29.86 21.94 -0.57
C PRO A 397 28.63 21.41 -1.35
N ILE A 398 27.54 21.04 -0.66
CA ILE A 398 26.36 20.40 -1.23
C ILE A 398 25.37 21.47 -1.70
N PRO A 399 24.99 21.52 -2.99
CA PRO A 399 23.99 22.44 -3.49
C PRO A 399 22.65 22.36 -2.73
N PHE A 400 21.97 23.50 -2.52
CA PHE A 400 20.70 23.55 -1.80
C PHE A 400 19.59 22.66 -2.37
N GLN A 401 19.59 22.42 -3.68
CA GLN A 401 18.59 21.61 -4.38
C GLN A 401 19.15 20.26 -4.85
N ASP A 402 20.23 19.78 -4.22
CA ASP A 402 20.73 18.43 -4.48
C ASP A 402 19.63 17.39 -4.20
N GLY A 403 19.60 16.27 -4.92
CA GLY A 403 18.60 15.22 -4.63
C GLY A 403 18.90 14.53 -3.30
N GLU A 404 17.87 13.94 -2.67
CA GLU A 404 18.04 13.16 -1.44
C GLU A 404 18.73 11.80 -1.71
N PRO A 405 19.42 11.21 -0.72
CA PRO A 405 19.88 9.83 -0.85
C PRO A 405 18.69 8.87 -0.97
N GLN A 406 18.83 7.83 -1.77
CA GLN A 406 17.81 6.81 -2.03
C GLN A 406 18.48 5.45 -2.23
N VAL A 407 18.97 4.88 -1.14
CA VAL A 407 19.85 3.71 -1.14
C VAL A 407 19.18 2.56 -0.40
N THR A 408 19.38 1.33 -0.88
CA THR A 408 18.93 0.11 -0.21
C THR A 408 20.02 -0.95 -0.15
N ILE A 409 20.01 -1.68 0.95
CA ILE A 409 20.59 -3.02 1.08
C ILE A 409 19.42 -4.00 1.02
N PRO A 410 19.23 -4.73 -0.10
CA PRO A 410 18.11 -5.63 -0.28
C PRO A 410 18.10 -6.77 0.74
N VAL A 411 16.91 -7.36 0.90
CA VAL A 411 16.71 -8.57 1.69
C VAL A 411 17.62 -9.69 1.17
N SER A 412 18.18 -10.47 2.09
CA SER A 412 18.89 -11.72 1.79
C SER A 412 18.56 -12.77 2.85
N GLU A 413 18.89 -14.04 2.61
CA GLU A 413 18.70 -15.09 3.62
C GLU A 413 19.46 -14.80 4.93
N LYS A 414 20.63 -14.17 4.84
CA LYS A 414 21.47 -13.84 6.00
C LYS A 414 21.01 -12.57 6.74
N PHE A 415 20.47 -11.62 5.98
CA PHE A 415 19.91 -10.36 6.47
C PHE A 415 18.44 -10.28 6.04
N PRO A 416 17.53 -10.98 6.74
CA PRO A 416 16.12 -11.11 6.37
C PRO A 416 15.31 -9.86 6.76
N TRP A 417 15.77 -8.69 6.32
CA TRP A 417 15.13 -7.40 6.51
C TRP A 417 15.42 -6.49 5.32
N HIS A 418 14.45 -5.65 4.98
CA HIS A 418 14.63 -4.61 3.98
C HIS A 418 15.20 -3.36 4.62
N THR A 419 15.90 -2.54 3.84
CA THR A 419 16.51 -1.31 4.33
C THR A 419 16.26 -0.17 3.36
N GLN A 420 15.94 1.00 3.91
CA GLN A 420 15.92 2.27 3.21
C GLN A 420 16.89 3.22 3.92
N ILE A 421 17.96 3.59 3.24
CA ILE A 421 18.94 4.59 3.66
C ILE A 421 18.73 5.80 2.76
N HIS A 422 17.95 6.75 3.24
CA HIS A 422 17.35 7.77 2.39
C HIS A 422 17.01 9.05 3.15
N ARG A 423 16.30 9.97 2.50
CA ARG A 423 15.51 11.01 3.19
C ARG A 423 14.14 11.03 2.56
N ASP A 424 13.12 10.83 3.39
CA ASP A 424 11.74 10.95 2.94
C ASP A 424 10.84 11.41 4.07
N ALA A 425 9.83 12.19 3.70
CA ALA A 425 8.80 12.62 4.62
C ALA A 425 7.94 11.42 5.04
N PHE A 426 7.74 11.27 6.34
CA PHE A 426 6.78 10.35 6.92
C PHE A 426 6.11 11.02 8.12
N SER A 427 5.18 10.37 8.82
CA SER A 427 4.53 10.93 10.02
C SER A 427 5.48 11.21 11.21
N TYR A 428 6.78 11.00 11.06
CA TYR A 428 7.86 11.25 12.04
C TYR A 428 9.17 11.60 11.31
N GLY A 429 10.19 12.01 12.08
CA GLY A 429 11.56 12.16 11.58
C GLY A 429 11.89 13.52 10.96
N GLU A 430 11.17 14.59 11.33
CA GLU A 430 11.57 15.96 10.98
C GLU A 430 13.00 16.22 11.48
N ALA A 431 13.89 16.68 10.59
CA ALA A 431 15.29 16.95 10.96
C ALA A 431 15.41 18.09 11.98
N GLY A 432 14.45 19.03 11.94
CA GLY A 432 14.41 20.21 12.79
C GLY A 432 15.40 21.30 12.38
N PRO A 433 15.27 22.52 12.92
CA PRO A 433 15.99 23.70 12.41
C PRO A 433 17.44 23.81 12.87
N ARG A 434 17.92 22.91 13.76
CA ARG A 434 19.23 23.03 14.43
C ARG A 434 20.36 22.28 13.71
N VAL A 435 20.03 21.52 12.66
CA VAL A 435 20.97 20.80 11.81
C VAL A 435 20.64 21.10 10.36
N ASP A 436 21.65 21.21 9.50
CA ASP A 436 21.41 21.37 8.07
C ASP A 436 20.90 20.05 7.47
N SER A 437 19.77 20.10 6.76
CA SER A 437 19.13 18.91 6.22
C SER A 437 19.97 18.18 5.18
N ARG A 438 20.95 18.84 4.54
CA ARG A 438 21.84 18.25 3.52
C ARG A 438 22.77 17.17 4.07
N VAL A 439 23.02 17.16 5.37
CA VAL A 439 23.89 16.17 6.04
C VAL A 439 23.12 15.15 6.88
N VAL A 440 21.79 15.21 6.89
CA VAL A 440 20.94 14.28 7.62
C VAL A 440 20.51 13.13 6.72
N VAL A 441 20.65 11.89 7.18
CA VAL A 441 20.22 10.66 6.49
C VAL A 441 19.37 9.82 7.43
N ASP A 442 18.22 9.35 6.93
CA ASP A 442 17.34 8.42 7.63
C ASP A 442 17.76 6.98 7.34
N LEU A 443 17.69 6.13 8.36
CA LEU A 443 17.78 4.69 8.22
C LEU A 443 16.47 4.07 8.72
N ARG A 444 15.75 3.39 7.82
CA ARG A 444 14.56 2.61 8.13
C ARG A 444 14.81 1.15 7.77
N PHE A 445 14.75 0.27 8.76
CA PHE A 445 14.97 -1.16 8.58
C PHE A 445 13.67 -1.90 8.92
N PHE A 446 13.23 -2.77 8.01
CA PHE A 446 11.94 -3.43 8.05
C PHE A 446 12.12 -4.94 8.19
N GLY A 447 11.72 -5.45 9.34
CA GLY A 447 11.83 -6.87 9.69
C GLY A 447 10.67 -7.67 9.13
N MET A 448 10.83 -8.98 9.12
CA MET A 448 9.77 -9.92 8.76
C MET A 448 8.96 -10.35 9.97
N GLN A 449 7.75 -10.85 9.73
CA GLN A 449 6.94 -11.57 10.71
C GLN A 449 6.17 -12.69 10.01
N GLU A 450 6.16 -13.87 10.61
CA GLU A 450 5.33 -14.99 10.14
C GLU A 450 3.87 -14.85 10.57
N GLY A 451 2.98 -15.22 9.64
CA GLY A 451 1.55 -15.27 9.89
C GLY A 451 1.21 -16.51 10.71
N VAL A 452 0.73 -16.31 11.94
CA VAL A 452 0.20 -17.37 12.82
C VAL A 452 -1.29 -17.15 13.07
N LYS A 453 -2.05 -18.23 13.27
CA LYS A 453 -3.53 -18.18 13.31
C LYS A 453 -4.08 -17.26 14.41
N GLU A 454 -3.33 -17.17 15.51
CA GLU A 454 -3.64 -16.36 16.69
C GLU A 454 -3.49 -14.86 16.41
N ASN A 455 -2.59 -14.49 15.50
CA ASN A 455 -2.45 -13.12 15.04
C ASN A 455 -3.60 -12.81 14.09
N ARG A 456 -4.49 -11.91 14.51
CA ARG A 456 -5.71 -11.61 13.77
C ARG A 456 -6.26 -10.20 13.97
N ILE A 457 -7.11 -9.81 13.04
CA ILE A 457 -8.07 -8.71 13.18
C ILE A 457 -9.42 -9.34 13.53
N ILE A 458 -10.04 -8.82 14.58
CA ILE A 458 -11.38 -9.17 15.02
C ILE A 458 -12.29 -7.98 14.66
N PHE A 459 -13.41 -8.26 14.02
CA PHE A 459 -14.42 -7.24 13.73
C PHE A 459 -15.56 -7.34 14.74
N GLU A 460 -15.74 -6.30 15.55
CA GLU A 460 -16.71 -6.31 16.64
C GLU A 460 -18.15 -6.22 16.12
N GLU A 461 -19.05 -7.06 16.65
CA GLU A 461 -20.45 -7.12 16.21
C GLU A 461 -21.33 -6.05 16.89
N ASP A 462 -20.90 -5.56 18.06
CA ASP A 462 -21.61 -4.60 18.89
C ASP A 462 -20.96 -3.20 18.92
N LEU A 463 -19.85 -3.01 18.19
CA LEU A 463 -19.12 -1.75 18.12
C LEU A 463 -18.84 -1.36 16.68
N THR A 464 -19.02 -0.08 16.37
CA THR A 464 -18.76 0.45 15.05
C THR A 464 -17.67 1.52 15.07
N ASP A 465 -16.92 1.59 13.98
CA ASP A 465 -16.01 2.70 13.71
C ASP A 465 -16.77 4.01 13.37
N SER A 466 -16.03 5.08 13.08
CA SER A 466 -16.59 6.39 12.74
C SER A 466 -17.44 6.41 11.47
N TYR A 467 -17.37 5.36 10.66
CA TYR A 467 -18.16 5.18 9.46
C TYR A 467 -19.23 4.12 9.64
N GLY A 468 -19.60 3.72 10.87
CA GLY A 468 -20.68 2.76 11.10
C GLY A 468 -20.38 1.34 10.61
N MET A 469 -19.11 1.00 10.35
CA MET A 469 -18.67 -0.35 10.01
C MET A 469 -18.17 -1.07 11.27
N PRO A 470 -18.18 -2.41 11.34
CA PRO A 470 -17.65 -3.16 12.48
C PRO A 470 -16.26 -2.69 12.91
N GLN A 471 -16.10 -2.30 14.18
CA GLN A 471 -14.83 -1.78 14.71
C GLN A 471 -13.75 -2.87 14.59
N PRO A 472 -12.58 -2.59 13.96
CA PRO A 472 -11.46 -3.52 13.97
C PRO A 472 -10.75 -3.53 15.33
N THR A 473 -10.41 -4.71 15.82
CA THR A 473 -9.64 -4.95 17.05
C THR A 473 -8.50 -5.92 16.73
N PHE A 474 -7.27 -5.57 17.10
CA PHE A 474 -6.12 -6.44 16.90
C PHE A 474 -5.94 -7.40 18.07
N ALA A 475 -5.58 -8.64 17.73
CA ALA A 475 -4.90 -9.56 18.61
C ALA A 475 -3.58 -9.93 17.90
N TYR A 476 -2.50 -9.25 18.24
CA TYR A 476 -1.22 -9.40 17.56
C TYR A 476 -0.06 -9.48 18.55
N VAL A 477 0.77 -10.51 18.42
CA VAL A 477 2.03 -10.65 19.15
C VAL A 477 3.12 -11.14 18.19
N PRO A 478 4.30 -10.51 18.15
CA PRO A 478 5.44 -11.03 17.40
C PRO A 478 5.81 -12.45 17.83
N THR A 479 6.19 -13.32 16.90
CA THR A 479 6.63 -14.67 17.30
C THR A 479 8.03 -14.62 17.89
N LYS A 480 8.41 -15.61 18.71
CA LYS A 480 9.74 -15.64 19.35
C LYS A 480 10.89 -15.57 18.33
N LYS A 481 10.78 -16.32 17.23
CA LYS A 481 11.78 -16.35 16.15
C LYS A 481 11.97 -14.95 15.55
N TYR A 482 10.89 -14.30 15.14
CA TYR A 482 10.97 -13.00 14.47
C TYR A 482 11.25 -11.84 15.44
N ALA A 483 10.93 -11.98 16.73
CA ALA A 483 11.41 -11.05 17.76
C ALA A 483 12.95 -11.07 17.89
N GLN A 484 13.58 -12.24 17.77
CA GLN A 484 15.04 -12.37 17.76
C GLN A 484 15.65 -11.78 16.48
N GLU A 485 15.03 -12.01 15.31
CA GLU A 485 15.44 -11.39 14.05
C GLU A 485 15.31 -9.86 14.08
N ALA A 486 14.26 -9.32 14.68
CA ALA A 486 14.10 -7.87 14.86
C ALA A 486 15.25 -7.28 15.71
N ASN A 487 15.69 -7.98 16.76
CA ASN A 487 16.85 -7.56 17.55
C ASN A 487 18.16 -7.58 16.72
N ARG A 488 18.37 -8.60 15.89
CA ARG A 488 19.50 -8.65 14.94
C ARG A 488 19.45 -7.51 13.93
N MET A 489 18.27 -7.20 13.41
CA MET A 489 18.04 -6.09 12.50
C MET A 489 18.40 -4.74 13.13
N MET A 490 18.03 -4.51 14.40
CA MET A 490 18.43 -3.29 15.13
C MET A 490 19.95 -3.17 15.22
N ALA A 491 20.65 -4.26 15.60
CA ALA A 491 22.11 -4.26 15.66
C ALA A 491 22.73 -3.96 14.29
N ASP A 492 22.17 -4.51 13.22
CA ASP A 492 22.63 -4.25 11.86
C ASP A 492 22.39 -2.80 11.42
N MET A 493 21.22 -2.22 11.71
CA MET A 493 20.93 -0.81 11.46
C MET A 493 21.96 0.09 12.16
N THR A 494 22.28 -0.18 13.44
CA THR A 494 23.29 0.60 14.16
C THR A 494 24.68 0.49 13.54
N ALA A 495 25.06 -0.70 13.06
CA ALA A 495 26.35 -0.91 12.39
C ALA A 495 26.43 -0.17 11.05
N VAL A 496 25.34 -0.19 10.26
CA VAL A 496 25.25 0.57 9.00
C VAL A 496 25.27 2.07 9.26
N ALA A 497 24.49 2.55 10.24
CA ALA A 497 24.45 3.97 10.63
C ALA A 497 25.83 4.49 11.03
N ASN A 498 26.56 3.75 11.87
CA ASN A 498 27.89 4.15 12.36
C ASN A 498 28.96 4.17 11.27
N SER A 499 28.72 3.55 10.10
CA SER A 499 29.61 3.67 8.94
C SER A 499 29.45 5.00 8.20
N LEU A 500 28.31 5.68 8.38
CA LEU A 500 27.96 6.94 7.72
C LEU A 500 28.12 8.17 8.64
N GLY A 501 27.77 8.04 9.91
CA GLY A 501 27.65 9.21 10.77
C GLY A 501 27.28 8.92 12.22
N GLY A 502 27.29 9.98 13.03
CA GLY A 502 26.79 9.95 14.40
C GLY A 502 25.28 10.17 14.45
N TYR A 503 24.60 9.60 15.44
CA TYR A 503 23.14 9.75 15.58
C TYR A 503 22.73 11.20 15.81
N LEU A 504 21.70 11.65 15.11
CA LEU A 504 21.07 12.95 15.33
C LEU A 504 20.35 12.92 16.70
N PRO A 505 20.63 13.87 17.63
CA PRO A 505 19.90 13.95 18.89
C PRO A 505 18.39 14.10 18.67
N GLY A 506 17.60 13.25 19.34
CA GLY A 506 16.15 13.14 19.13
C GLY A 506 15.72 12.01 18.19
N SER A 507 16.65 11.49 17.39
CA SER A 507 16.41 10.42 16.41
C SER A 507 17.39 9.27 16.56
N SER A 508 17.74 8.93 17.80
CA SER A 508 18.56 7.76 18.13
C SER A 508 17.87 6.44 17.73
N PRO A 509 18.62 5.33 17.56
CA PRO A 509 18.08 4.01 17.22
C PRO A 509 16.92 3.59 18.12
N GLN A 510 15.77 3.32 17.51
CA GLN A 510 14.55 2.92 18.21
C GLN A 510 13.69 2.01 17.33
N PHE A 511 12.87 1.18 17.96
CA PHE A 511 11.75 0.56 17.27
C PHE A 511 10.58 1.54 17.20
N MET A 512 9.93 1.57 16.06
CA MET A 512 8.71 2.34 15.87
C MET A 512 7.50 1.60 16.45
N GLU A 513 6.46 2.35 16.79
CA GLU A 513 5.19 1.81 17.29
C GLU A 513 4.65 0.74 16.31
N PRO A 514 4.22 -0.45 16.80
CA PRO A 514 3.69 -1.51 15.93
C PRO A 514 2.56 -1.02 15.02
N GLY A 515 2.64 -1.38 13.74
CA GLY A 515 1.71 -0.93 12.70
C GLY A 515 2.12 0.34 11.97
N LEU A 516 3.12 1.10 12.45
CA LEU A 516 3.54 2.35 11.80
C LEU A 516 4.20 2.13 10.43
N ALA A 517 4.61 0.90 10.10
CA ALA A 517 5.05 0.53 8.76
C ALA A 517 3.94 0.56 7.73
N LEU A 518 2.68 0.41 8.15
CA LEU A 518 1.51 0.34 7.27
C LEU A 518 1.65 -0.77 6.20
N HIS A 519 2.39 -1.84 6.54
CA HIS A 519 2.71 -2.94 5.65
C HIS A 519 1.97 -4.23 6.02
N LEU A 520 0.84 -4.10 6.73
CA LEU A 520 -0.02 -5.22 7.12
C LEU A 520 -0.33 -6.17 5.96
N GLY A 521 0.04 -7.44 6.13
CA GLY A 521 -0.26 -8.53 5.21
C GLY A 521 -1.16 -9.60 5.83
N GLY A 522 -1.52 -10.61 5.04
CA GLY A 522 -2.16 -11.85 5.49
C GLY A 522 -3.65 -11.79 5.83
N SER A 523 -4.25 -10.61 5.98
CA SER A 523 -5.64 -10.47 6.46
C SER A 523 -6.73 -11.05 5.53
N THR A 524 -6.41 -11.22 4.24
CA THR A 524 -7.19 -11.95 3.23
C THR A 524 -6.29 -12.86 2.41
N ARG A 525 -5.38 -13.57 3.09
CA ARG A 525 -4.26 -14.28 2.43
C ARG A 525 -4.70 -15.21 1.31
N VAL A 526 -3.93 -15.24 0.23
CA VAL A 526 -4.07 -16.23 -0.84
C VAL A 526 -3.31 -17.50 -0.50
N GLY A 527 -3.70 -18.63 -1.08
CA GLY A 527 -3.04 -19.90 -0.84
C GLY A 527 -3.51 -20.99 -1.80
N HIS A 528 -3.08 -22.21 -1.54
CA HIS A 528 -3.42 -23.39 -2.35
C HIS A 528 -4.68 -24.11 -1.86
N ARG A 529 -5.16 -23.84 -0.64
CA ARG A 529 -6.25 -24.57 -0.01
C ARG A 529 -7.14 -23.67 0.84
N ALA A 530 -8.44 -23.97 0.89
CA ALA A 530 -9.39 -23.23 1.73
C ALA A 530 -9.12 -23.38 3.24
N ALA A 531 -8.47 -24.48 3.64
CA ALA A 531 -8.17 -24.79 5.03
C ALA A 531 -7.24 -23.76 5.71
N ASP A 532 -6.35 -23.12 4.95
CA ASP A 532 -5.36 -22.18 5.48
C ASP A 532 -5.39 -20.79 4.84
N SER A 533 -6.18 -20.54 3.80
CA SER A 533 -6.27 -19.21 3.16
C SER A 533 -7.70 -18.71 2.97
N VAL A 534 -7.85 -17.47 2.50
CA VAL A 534 -9.13 -16.81 2.18
C VAL A 534 -9.48 -16.93 0.70
N ALA A 535 -8.46 -16.92 -0.15
CA ALA A 535 -8.60 -16.98 -1.60
C ALA A 535 -7.52 -17.87 -2.23
N ASP A 536 -7.73 -18.24 -3.50
CA ASP A 536 -6.74 -18.88 -4.36
C ASP A 536 -5.73 -17.84 -4.91
N PHE A 537 -4.70 -18.29 -5.65
CA PHE A 537 -3.70 -17.40 -6.27
C PHE A 537 -4.22 -16.62 -7.50
N ASN A 538 -5.47 -16.82 -7.93
CA ASN A 538 -6.16 -15.86 -8.81
C ASN A 538 -6.89 -14.79 -8.00
N SER A 539 -6.68 -14.76 -6.69
CA SER A 539 -7.33 -13.91 -5.70
C SER A 539 -8.86 -14.09 -5.61
N ARG A 540 -9.38 -15.23 -6.09
CA ARG A 540 -10.80 -15.59 -5.97
C ARG A 540 -11.06 -16.24 -4.61
N VAL A 541 -12.04 -15.70 -3.89
CA VAL A 541 -12.41 -16.19 -2.54
C VAL A 541 -12.94 -17.62 -2.63
N TRP A 542 -12.51 -18.48 -1.69
CA TRP A 542 -12.94 -19.87 -1.68
C TRP A 542 -14.46 -20.01 -1.63
N ASN A 543 -15.01 -20.92 -2.42
CA ASN A 543 -16.45 -21.18 -2.56
C ASN A 543 -17.28 -20.09 -3.26
N PHE A 544 -16.67 -18.98 -3.69
CA PHE A 544 -17.35 -17.94 -4.47
C PHE A 544 -16.96 -17.99 -5.95
N ASN A 545 -17.92 -17.82 -6.84
CA ASN A 545 -17.65 -17.74 -8.28
C ASN A 545 -17.07 -16.40 -8.69
N ASN A 546 -17.60 -15.33 -8.11
CA ASN A 546 -17.46 -13.98 -8.63
C ASN A 546 -16.99 -12.95 -7.59
N LEU A 547 -16.39 -13.41 -6.48
CA LEU A 547 -15.83 -12.55 -5.43
C LEU A 547 -14.31 -12.68 -5.38
N PHE A 548 -13.64 -11.53 -5.45
CA PHE A 548 -12.19 -11.41 -5.44
C PHE A 548 -11.74 -10.43 -4.36
N VAL A 549 -10.59 -10.69 -3.76
CA VAL A 549 -9.95 -9.82 -2.75
C VAL A 549 -8.63 -9.30 -3.27
N ALA A 550 -8.21 -8.10 -2.86
CA ALA A 550 -6.97 -7.54 -3.36
C ALA A 550 -6.24 -6.64 -2.36
N GLY A 551 -4.92 -6.59 -2.52
CA GLY A 551 -4.01 -5.76 -1.75
C GLY A 551 -3.09 -6.56 -0.85
N ASN A 552 -2.40 -5.86 0.07
CA ASN A 552 -1.37 -6.47 0.91
C ASN A 552 -1.91 -7.63 1.77
N GLY A 553 -3.20 -7.60 2.11
CA GLY A 553 -3.88 -8.68 2.81
C GLY A 553 -3.77 -10.04 2.09
N ASN A 554 -3.58 -10.06 0.78
CA ASN A 554 -3.41 -11.30 0.01
C ASN A 554 -2.05 -11.96 0.25
N ILE A 555 -1.02 -11.25 0.68
CA ILE A 555 0.34 -11.79 0.82
C ILE A 555 0.39 -12.78 2.00
N PRO A 556 0.64 -14.08 1.77
CA PRO A 556 0.59 -15.11 2.81
C PRO A 556 1.92 -15.36 3.54
N THR A 557 3.03 -14.81 3.03
CA THR A 557 4.40 -15.05 3.48
C THR A 557 4.89 -13.99 4.46
N PRO A 558 5.93 -14.27 5.26
CA PRO A 558 6.73 -13.23 5.91
C PRO A 558 7.48 -12.41 4.85
N PHE A 559 7.49 -11.08 4.97
CA PHE A 559 8.23 -10.21 4.05
C PHE A 559 8.76 -8.97 4.76
N GLY A 560 9.92 -8.47 4.31
CA GLY A 560 10.55 -7.23 4.76
C GLY A 560 10.42 -6.12 3.72
N GLY A 561 10.45 -6.45 2.42
CA GLY A 561 10.27 -5.47 1.35
C GLY A 561 8.90 -4.77 1.39
N ASN A 562 8.81 -3.57 0.83
CA ASN A 562 7.54 -2.86 0.73
C ASN A 562 6.56 -3.65 -0.18
N PRO A 563 5.31 -3.90 0.25
CA PRO A 563 4.45 -4.93 -0.36
C PRO A 563 3.71 -4.50 -1.63
N THR A 564 3.61 -3.20 -1.94
CA THR A 564 2.68 -2.70 -2.97
C THR A 564 2.95 -3.30 -4.34
N LEU A 565 4.22 -3.43 -4.76
CA LEU A 565 4.56 -3.98 -6.07
C LEU A 565 4.14 -5.45 -6.18
N THR A 566 4.34 -6.24 -5.12
CA THR A 566 3.88 -7.64 -5.03
C THR A 566 2.36 -7.73 -5.07
N SER A 567 1.66 -6.84 -4.37
CA SER A 567 0.19 -6.75 -4.42
C SER A 567 -0.32 -6.39 -5.82
N MET A 568 0.38 -5.51 -6.55
CA MET A 568 0.06 -5.19 -7.94
C MET A 568 0.28 -6.39 -8.86
N ALA A 569 1.38 -7.12 -8.70
CA ALA A 569 1.65 -8.35 -9.45
C ALA A 569 0.51 -9.39 -9.29
N LEU A 570 0.05 -9.62 -8.06
CA LEU A 570 -1.11 -10.51 -7.80
C LEU A 570 -2.41 -9.97 -8.41
N ALA A 571 -2.62 -8.65 -8.39
CA ALA A 571 -3.78 -8.02 -9.01
C ALA A 571 -3.80 -8.12 -10.54
N ILE A 572 -2.63 -8.03 -11.19
CA ILE A 572 -2.49 -8.23 -12.64
C ILE A 572 -2.92 -9.66 -13.02
N ARG A 573 -2.42 -10.66 -12.28
CA ARG A 573 -2.82 -12.06 -12.47
C ARG A 573 -4.32 -12.28 -12.28
N SER A 574 -4.89 -11.69 -11.23
CA SER A 574 -6.33 -11.78 -10.98
C SER A 574 -7.17 -11.08 -12.06
N ALA A 575 -6.76 -9.91 -12.52
CA ALA A 575 -7.41 -9.19 -13.61
C ALA A 575 -7.41 -10.00 -14.91
N PHE A 576 -6.30 -10.70 -15.22
CA PHE A 576 -6.26 -11.65 -16.34
C PHE A 576 -7.31 -12.76 -16.18
N TYR A 577 -7.36 -13.38 -14.99
CA TYR A 577 -8.33 -14.44 -14.72
C TYR A 577 -9.77 -13.95 -14.89
N ILE A 578 -10.11 -12.75 -14.38
CA ILE A 578 -11.42 -12.11 -14.57
C ILE A 578 -11.69 -11.88 -16.06
N HIS A 579 -10.77 -11.26 -16.79
CA HIS A 579 -10.90 -11.00 -18.23
C HIS A 579 -11.18 -12.28 -19.02
N ARG A 580 -10.37 -13.33 -18.81
CA ARG A 580 -10.56 -14.63 -19.47
C ARG A 580 -11.92 -15.25 -19.16
N THR A 581 -12.31 -15.20 -17.89
CA THR A 581 -13.55 -15.83 -17.42
C THR A 581 -14.79 -15.08 -17.90
N MET A 582 -14.71 -13.75 -18.06
CA MET A 582 -15.78 -12.95 -18.66
C MET A 582 -15.97 -13.25 -20.15
N GLY A 583 -14.91 -13.61 -20.88
CA GLY A 583 -15.00 -14.03 -22.28
C GLY A 583 -15.50 -15.46 -22.50
N GLN A 584 -15.28 -16.36 -21.52
CA GLN A 584 -15.60 -17.80 -21.64
C GLN A 584 -16.80 -18.25 -20.78
N GLY A 585 -17.26 -17.41 -19.85
CA GLY A 585 -18.17 -17.78 -18.76
C GLY A 585 -17.44 -18.37 -17.55
N PHE A 586 -18.00 -18.18 -16.35
CA PHE A 586 -17.51 -18.84 -15.13
C PHE A 586 -17.75 -20.35 -15.26
N LYS A 587 -16.69 -21.16 -15.20
CA LYS A 587 -16.85 -22.62 -15.11
C LYS A 587 -17.60 -22.94 -13.82
N ALA A 588 -18.77 -23.56 -13.94
CA ALA A 588 -19.36 -24.26 -12.81
C ALA A 588 -18.36 -25.35 -12.41
N SER A 589 -17.83 -25.29 -11.19
CA SER A 589 -17.00 -26.38 -10.68
C SER A 589 -17.89 -27.62 -10.63
N VAL A 590 -17.45 -28.71 -11.27
CA VAL A 590 -18.27 -29.94 -11.45
C VAL A 590 -18.29 -30.76 -10.15
N GLU A 591 -17.55 -30.34 -9.12
CA GLU A 591 -17.39 -31.04 -7.85
C GLU A 591 -17.80 -30.17 -6.66
N ALA A 592 -18.28 -30.82 -5.60
CA ALA A 592 -18.80 -30.20 -4.38
C ALA A 592 -17.73 -29.46 -3.52
N GLN A 593 -16.54 -29.16 -4.07
CA GLN A 593 -15.38 -28.59 -3.37
C GLN A 593 -15.08 -27.11 -3.72
N GLY A 594 -15.91 -26.45 -4.55
CA GLY A 594 -15.65 -25.07 -4.96
C GLY A 594 -14.38 -24.98 -5.81
N ASN A 595 -13.62 -23.89 -5.67
CA ASN A 595 -12.32 -23.72 -6.35
C ASN A 595 -11.15 -24.43 -5.65
N ASP A 596 -11.40 -25.11 -4.53
CA ASP A 596 -10.38 -25.93 -3.86
C ASP A 596 -10.03 -27.13 -4.75
N GLY A 597 -8.75 -27.29 -5.09
CA GLY A 597 -8.29 -28.29 -6.05
C GLY A 597 -8.35 -27.90 -7.53
N GLU A 598 -8.85 -26.70 -7.89
CA GLU A 598 -8.73 -26.20 -9.28
C GLU A 598 -7.25 -25.97 -9.63
N GLN A 599 -6.83 -26.52 -10.77
CA GLN A 599 -5.46 -26.32 -11.26
C GLN A 599 -5.27 -24.86 -11.71
N LEU A 600 -4.25 -24.20 -11.14
CA LEU A 600 -3.83 -22.87 -11.56
C LEU A 600 -3.14 -22.94 -12.92
N GLU A 601 -3.54 -22.04 -13.82
CA GLU A 601 -2.90 -21.88 -15.12
C GLU A 601 -1.94 -20.68 -15.11
N PRO A 602 -0.79 -20.75 -15.82
CA PRO A 602 0.08 -19.60 -16.05
C PRO A 602 -0.66 -18.45 -16.72
N THR A 603 -0.25 -17.22 -16.40
CA THR A 603 -0.73 -16.05 -17.12
C THR A 603 -0.03 -16.01 -18.49
N PRO A 604 -0.75 -15.94 -19.62
CA PRO A 604 -0.14 -15.87 -20.95
C PRO A 604 0.75 -14.63 -21.07
N SER A 605 2.00 -14.81 -21.46
CA SER A 605 2.94 -13.71 -21.67
C SER A 605 2.41 -12.74 -22.72
N GLU A 606 1.72 -13.22 -23.74
CA GLU A 606 1.15 -12.39 -24.81
C GLU A 606 0.11 -11.41 -24.27
N TRP A 607 -0.69 -11.81 -23.27
CA TRP A 607 -1.67 -10.91 -22.66
C TRP A 607 -0.97 -9.78 -21.92
N VAL A 608 0.01 -10.12 -21.09
CA VAL A 608 0.80 -9.13 -20.34
C VAL A 608 1.59 -8.22 -21.29
N GLU A 609 2.34 -8.78 -22.22
CA GLU A 609 3.15 -8.04 -23.19
C GLU A 609 2.30 -7.13 -24.08
N SER A 610 1.08 -7.54 -24.44
CA SER A 610 0.17 -6.70 -25.22
C SER A 610 -0.22 -5.41 -24.49
N LEU A 611 -0.38 -5.46 -23.16
CA LEU A 611 -0.71 -4.29 -22.33
C LEU A 611 0.44 -3.27 -22.24
N PHE A 612 1.67 -3.71 -22.52
CA PHE A 612 2.87 -2.87 -22.45
C PHE A 612 3.60 -2.75 -23.80
N ASN A 613 2.90 -3.02 -24.90
CA ASN A 613 3.43 -2.73 -26.23
C ASN A 613 3.48 -1.21 -26.43
N LYS A 614 4.67 -0.63 -26.64
CA LYS A 614 4.87 0.81 -26.84
C LYS A 614 4.09 1.39 -28.03
N ASP A 615 3.74 0.56 -29.01
CA ASP A 615 2.91 0.96 -30.15
C ASP A 615 1.41 0.86 -29.85
N ASP A 616 1.02 0.19 -28.77
CA ASP A 616 -0.38 0.15 -28.34
C ASP A 616 -0.72 1.49 -27.69
N PRO A 617 -1.82 2.15 -28.09
CA PRO A 617 -2.29 3.37 -27.44
C PRO A 617 -2.36 3.22 -25.92
N ASN A 618 -2.71 2.04 -25.39
CA ASN A 618 -2.84 1.75 -23.96
C ASN A 618 -1.52 1.64 -23.18
N PHE A 619 -0.36 1.77 -23.86
CA PHE A 619 0.93 1.77 -23.20
C PHE A 619 0.98 2.78 -22.03
N PRO A 620 1.34 2.34 -20.81
CA PRO A 620 1.48 3.23 -19.66
C PRO A 620 2.82 3.95 -19.73
N ASP A 621 2.90 5.01 -20.54
CA ASP A 621 4.10 5.86 -20.65
C ASP A 621 4.30 6.71 -19.38
N ALA A 622 4.69 6.06 -18.28
CA ALA A 622 4.82 6.67 -16.95
C ALA A 622 5.59 8.00 -16.94
N MET A 623 6.50 8.21 -17.89
CA MET A 623 7.30 9.43 -18.02
C MET A 623 6.54 10.59 -18.70
N HIS A 624 5.61 10.31 -19.62
CA HIS A 624 4.92 11.33 -20.42
C HIS A 624 3.38 11.33 -20.25
N LEU A 625 2.85 10.48 -19.37
CA LEU A 625 1.40 10.22 -19.24
C LEU A 625 0.55 11.47 -18.97
N ARG A 626 1.11 12.56 -18.40
CA ARG A 626 0.33 13.77 -18.12
C ARG A 626 1.09 15.08 -18.41
N PRO A 627 0.57 15.96 -19.28
CA PRO A 627 1.13 17.29 -19.47
C PRO A 627 0.93 18.14 -18.21
N VAL A 628 1.88 19.04 -17.92
CA VAL A 628 1.80 19.97 -16.79
C VAL A 628 0.58 20.89 -16.96
N HIS A 629 -0.40 20.77 -16.08
CA HIS A 629 -1.58 21.63 -16.09
C HIS A 629 -1.21 23.04 -15.61
N ARG A 630 -1.55 24.07 -16.40
CA ARG A 630 -1.17 25.48 -16.13
C ARG A 630 -2.31 26.40 -15.71
N TYR A 631 -3.56 25.97 -15.82
CA TYR A 631 -4.74 26.77 -15.52
C TYR A 631 -5.83 25.87 -14.95
N VAL A 632 -6.72 26.40 -14.11
CA VAL A 632 -8.00 25.77 -13.73
C VAL A 632 -9.05 26.40 -14.63
N ALA A 633 -9.73 25.60 -15.44
CA ALA A 633 -10.84 26.04 -16.29
C ALA A 633 -12.15 25.55 -15.69
#